data_AF-A0A2N1RW61-F1
#
_entry.id   AF-A0A2N1RW61-F1
#
_cell.length_a   1.000
_cell.length_b   1.000
_cell.length_c   1.000
_cell.angle_alpha   90.00
_cell.angle_beta   90.00
_cell.angle_gamma   90.00
#
_symmetry.space_group_name_H-M   'P 1'
#
loop_
_entity.id
_entity.type
_entity.pdbx_description
1 polymer ?
#
loop_
_entity_poly.entity_id
_entity_poly.type
_entity_poly.pdbx_seq_one_letter_code
_entity_poly.pdbx_strand_id
1 'polypeptide(L)'
;MNYLKINVLLLMFTSIFLLSCRESPVAFNRIEYVIPGHINIKIDDLSSRFAEIKTDPESSIYIVIVLYSYSSGAETISFSGGDDMTTVTAGGRLKALVKVMDGKKILRAEFAEGRGNSREDMLSSLLQEIKLRLVQ
;
A
#
# COMPACT_ATOMS: atom_id res chain seq x y z
N MET A 1 36.41 14.15 44.28
CA MET A 1 35.04 13.60 44.27
C MET A 1 34.09 14.23 43.23
N ASN A 2 34.60 14.91 42.18
CA ASN A 2 33.76 15.65 41.22
C ASN A 2 33.63 14.99 39.83
N TYR A 3 34.43 13.97 39.52
CA TYR A 3 34.41 13.31 38.20
C TYR A 3 33.25 12.31 38.01
N LEU A 4 32.66 11.82 39.10
CA LEU A 4 31.54 10.86 39.02
C LEU A 4 30.21 11.53 38.61
N LYS A 5 30.02 12.81 38.97
CA LYS A 5 28.78 13.56 38.66
C LYS A 5 28.69 14.00 37.20
N ILE A 6 29.83 14.29 36.56
CA ILE A 6 29.89 14.76 35.18
C ILE A 6 29.54 13.63 34.20
N ASN A 7 30.01 12.39 34.48
CA ASN A 7 29.73 11.24 33.62
C ASN A 7 28.25 10.82 33.62
N VAL A 8 27.55 10.93 34.74
CA VAL A 8 26.11 10.60 34.81
C VAL A 8 25.27 11.64 34.08
N LEU A 9 25.64 12.92 34.17
CA LEU A 9 24.94 14.00 33.48
C LEU A 9 25.08 13.91 31.96
N LEU A 10 26.27 13.54 31.47
CA LEU A 10 26.52 13.34 30.04
C LEU A 10 25.72 12.15 29.48
N LEU A 11 25.62 11.06 30.26
CA LEU A 11 24.87 9.84 29.90
C LEU A 11 23.35 10.08 29.84
N MET A 12 22.80 10.90 30.74
CA MET A 12 21.38 11.31 30.69
C MET A 12 21.08 12.24 29.51
N PHE A 13 22.04 13.08 29.08
CA PHE A 13 21.80 13.97 27.94
C PHE A 13 21.79 13.21 26.60
N THR A 14 22.60 12.15 26.47
CA THR A 14 22.63 11.31 25.26
C THR A 14 21.40 10.42 25.10
N SER A 15 20.71 10.02 26.18
CA SER A 15 19.50 9.19 26.08
C SER A 15 18.26 9.98 25.66
N ILE A 16 18.21 11.29 25.94
CA ILE A 16 17.08 12.15 25.56
C ILE A 16 17.06 12.43 24.05
N PHE A 17 18.23 12.46 23.38
CA PHE A 17 18.31 12.70 21.94
C PHE A 17 17.93 11.48 21.08
N LEU A 18 17.96 10.27 21.62
CA LEU A 18 17.62 9.04 20.87
C LEU A 18 16.10 8.73 20.86
N LEU A 19 15.28 9.48 21.61
CA LEU A 19 13.84 9.23 21.73
C LEU A 19 12.95 10.12 20.84
N SER A 20 13.50 11.10 20.12
CA SER A 20 12.68 12.16 19.49
C SER A 20 12.49 12.06 17.96
N CYS A 21 12.99 11.03 17.28
CA CYS A 21 12.56 10.74 15.90
C CYS A 21 11.66 9.50 15.90
N ARG A 22 10.50 9.60 16.55
CA ARG A 22 9.39 8.71 16.23
C ARG A 22 8.61 9.42 15.13
N GLU A 23 8.87 9.06 13.87
CA GLU A 23 8.06 9.51 12.74
C GLU A 23 6.59 9.29 13.10
N SER A 24 5.86 10.39 13.26
CA SER A 24 4.42 10.30 13.46
C SER A 24 3.84 9.65 12.22
N PRO A 25 3.07 8.56 12.34
CA PRO A 25 2.43 7.97 11.18
C PRO A 25 1.60 9.05 10.48
N VAL A 26 1.76 9.20 9.17
CA VAL A 26 0.99 10.15 8.37
C VAL A 26 -0.48 9.76 8.52
N ALA A 27 -1.27 10.64 9.12
CA ALA A 27 -2.69 10.45 9.30
C ALA A 27 -3.44 10.95 8.04
N PHE A 28 -4.43 10.20 7.56
CA PHE A 28 -5.16 10.52 6.32
C PHE A 28 -6.64 10.80 6.62
N ASN A 29 -7.22 11.82 6.03
CA ASN A 29 -8.62 12.18 6.18
C ASN A 29 -9.58 11.15 5.56
N ARG A 30 -9.30 10.77 4.31
CA ARG A 30 -10.15 9.90 3.51
C ARG A 30 -9.36 9.24 2.39
N ILE A 31 -10.00 8.28 1.72
CA ILE A 31 -9.50 7.59 0.54
C ILE A 31 -10.53 7.77 -0.59
N GLU A 32 -10.06 8.24 -1.73
CA GLU A 32 -10.83 8.40 -2.95
C GLU A 32 -10.42 7.34 -3.98
N TYR A 33 -11.38 6.80 -4.72
CA TYR A 33 -11.16 5.75 -5.71
C TYR A 33 -11.53 6.25 -7.10
N VAL A 34 -10.64 6.02 -8.07
CA VAL A 34 -10.90 6.31 -9.48
C VAL A 34 -10.73 5.02 -10.26
N ILE A 35 -11.84 4.53 -10.82
CA ILE A 35 -11.87 3.28 -11.60
C ILE A 35 -12.42 3.59 -12.99
N PRO A 36 -11.61 3.45 -14.06
CA PRO A 36 -12.08 3.51 -15.43
C PRO A 36 -13.15 2.45 -15.71
N GLY A 37 -14.18 2.78 -16.49
CA GLY A 37 -15.31 1.88 -16.75
C GLY A 37 -14.98 0.55 -17.45
N HIS A 38 -13.78 0.42 -18.03
CA HIS A 38 -13.32 -0.85 -18.62
C HIS A 38 -12.68 -1.81 -17.59
N ILE A 39 -12.44 -1.37 -16.35
CA ILE A 39 -11.92 -2.21 -15.28
C ILE A 39 -13.10 -2.83 -14.53
N ASN A 40 -13.18 -4.17 -14.53
CA ASN A 40 -14.23 -4.93 -13.87
C ASN A 40 -13.99 -5.10 -12.36
N ILE A 41 -13.86 -3.97 -11.65
CA ILE A 41 -13.76 -3.87 -10.19
C ILE A 41 -14.72 -2.78 -9.72
N LYS A 42 -15.52 -3.08 -8.71
CA LYS A 42 -16.46 -2.08 -8.15
C LYS A 42 -15.75 -1.24 -7.10
N ILE A 43 -16.21 0.00 -6.94
CA ILE A 43 -15.74 0.87 -5.85
C ILE A 43 -15.99 0.20 -4.49
N ASP A 44 -17.10 -0.52 -4.33
CA ASP A 44 -17.43 -1.24 -3.09
C ASP A 44 -16.41 -2.34 -2.75
N ASP A 45 -15.83 -2.98 -3.75
CA ASP A 45 -14.79 -4.01 -3.55
C ASP A 45 -13.51 -3.38 -2.97
N LEU A 46 -13.17 -2.17 -3.42
CA LEU A 46 -12.05 -1.40 -2.89
C LEU A 46 -12.37 -0.81 -1.53
N SER A 47 -13.50 -0.11 -1.38
CA SER A 47 -13.83 0.60 -0.14
C SER A 47 -13.94 -0.34 1.05
N SER A 48 -14.55 -1.52 0.87
CA SER A 48 -14.62 -2.56 1.89
C SER A 48 -13.24 -3.10 2.28
N ARG A 49 -12.37 -3.35 1.30
CA ARG A 49 -11.02 -3.88 1.53
C ARG A 49 -10.10 -2.85 2.19
N PHE A 50 -10.23 -1.58 1.83
CA PHE A 50 -9.34 -0.51 2.26
C PHE A 50 -9.83 0.22 3.54
N ALA A 51 -11.01 -0.15 4.06
CA ALA A 51 -11.54 0.36 5.32
C ALA A 51 -10.61 0.10 6.53
N GLU A 52 -9.66 -0.83 6.42
CA GLU A 52 -8.66 -1.10 7.44
C GLU A 52 -7.61 0.00 7.59
N ILE A 53 -7.47 0.90 6.61
CA ILE A 53 -6.55 2.03 6.70
C ILE A 53 -7.16 3.06 7.64
N LYS A 54 -6.49 3.32 8.77
CA LYS A 54 -6.95 4.30 9.75
C LYS A 54 -6.98 5.69 9.14
N THR A 55 -8.11 6.37 9.34
CA THR A 55 -8.30 7.76 8.95
C THR A 55 -8.41 8.68 10.15
N ASP A 56 -7.97 9.93 9.99
CA ASP A 56 -8.09 11.02 10.96
C ASP A 56 -8.83 12.19 10.28
N PRO A 57 -10.07 12.50 10.69
CA PRO A 57 -10.86 13.57 10.08
C PRO A 57 -10.22 14.96 10.19
N GLU A 58 -9.29 15.17 11.12
CA GLU A 58 -8.60 16.45 11.30
C GLU A 58 -7.39 16.63 10.35
N SER A 59 -6.97 15.56 9.67
CA SER A 59 -5.90 15.64 8.68
C SER A 59 -6.36 16.39 7.41
N SER A 60 -5.48 17.20 6.82
CA SER A 60 -5.68 17.78 5.48
C SER A 60 -5.25 16.82 4.36
N ILE A 61 -4.53 15.75 4.71
CA ILE A 61 -3.94 14.80 3.78
C ILE A 61 -4.97 13.73 3.42
N TYR A 62 -5.10 13.37 2.15
CA TYR A 62 -5.95 12.27 1.70
C TYR A 62 -5.29 11.45 0.61
N ILE A 63 -5.78 10.23 0.38
CA ILE A 63 -5.23 9.29 -0.60
C ILE A 63 -6.17 9.20 -1.80
N VAL A 64 -5.61 9.21 -3.01
CA VAL A 64 -6.34 8.89 -4.25
C VAL A 64 -5.76 7.62 -4.85
N ILE A 65 -6.59 6.59 -5.00
CA ILE A 65 -6.22 5.31 -5.63
C ILE A 65 -6.86 5.26 -7.02
N VAL A 66 -6.02 5.35 -8.05
CA VAL A 66 -6.45 5.28 -9.45
C VAL A 66 -6.10 3.91 -10.01
N LEU A 67 -7.10 3.06 -10.25
CA LEU A 67 -6.88 1.80 -10.96
C LEU A 67 -6.68 2.09 -12.45
N TYR A 68 -5.64 1.52 -13.06
CA TYR A 68 -5.35 1.76 -14.48
C TYR A 68 -5.08 0.49 -15.30
N SER A 69 -4.96 -0.67 -14.66
CA SER A 69 -4.80 -1.95 -15.35
C SER A 69 -5.36 -3.08 -14.52
N TYR A 70 -6.09 -3.99 -15.16
CA TYR A 70 -6.59 -5.23 -14.57
C TYR A 70 -6.40 -6.38 -15.56
N SER A 71 -5.93 -7.52 -15.06
CA SER A 71 -5.84 -8.78 -15.77
C SER A 71 -6.29 -9.89 -14.85
N SER A 72 -7.22 -10.72 -15.29
CA SER A 72 -7.69 -11.90 -14.55
C SER A 72 -6.67 -13.06 -14.57
N GLY A 73 -5.55 -12.91 -15.26
CA GLY A 73 -4.62 -14.01 -15.52
C GLY A 73 -4.97 -14.76 -16.82
N ALA A 74 -4.14 -15.75 -17.15
CA ALA A 74 -4.33 -16.60 -18.32
C ALA A 74 -3.98 -18.04 -17.96
N GLU A 75 -4.80 -18.98 -18.43
CA GLU A 75 -4.53 -20.41 -18.35
C GLU A 75 -4.09 -20.89 -19.73
N THR A 76 -2.87 -21.43 -19.82
CA THR A 76 -2.35 -22.03 -21.05
C THR A 76 -2.35 -23.54 -20.89
N ILE A 77 -3.17 -24.22 -21.69
CA ILE A 77 -3.21 -25.68 -21.75
C ILE A 77 -2.37 -26.10 -22.96
N SER A 78 -1.31 -26.87 -22.71
CA SER A 78 -0.41 -27.40 -23.75
C SER A 78 -0.51 -28.92 -23.80
N PHE A 79 -0.60 -29.46 -25.02
CA PHE A 79 -0.58 -30.91 -25.26
C PHE A 79 0.77 -31.27 -25.89
N SER A 80 1.58 -32.07 -25.19
CA SER A 80 2.73 -32.74 -25.79
C SER A 80 2.27 -34.09 -26.31
N GLY A 81 2.55 -34.40 -27.58
CA GLY A 81 2.06 -35.61 -28.24
C GLY A 81 2.33 -36.88 -27.40
N GLY A 82 1.24 -37.54 -26.99
CA GLY A 82 1.23 -38.68 -26.09
C GLY A 82 0.54 -38.35 -24.77
N ASP A 83 -0.78 -38.12 -24.79
CA ASP A 83 -1.72 -37.93 -23.66
C ASP A 83 -1.32 -37.02 -22.48
N ASP A 84 -0.15 -36.39 -22.50
CA ASP A 84 0.36 -35.52 -21.45
C ASP A 84 -0.16 -34.10 -21.65
N MET A 85 -1.01 -33.68 -20.70
CA MET A 85 -1.55 -32.33 -20.61
C MET A 85 -0.75 -31.52 -19.59
N THR A 86 -0.17 -30.39 -20.02
CA THR A 86 0.48 -29.41 -19.13
C THR A 86 -0.36 -28.15 -19.04
N THR A 87 -0.71 -27.74 -17.82
CA THR A 87 -1.42 -26.48 -17.56
C THR A 87 -0.48 -25.47 -16.92
N VAL A 88 -0.36 -24.28 -17.53
CA VAL A 88 0.37 -23.13 -16.97
C VAL A 88 -0.64 -22.03 -16.62
N THR A 89 -0.77 -21.74 -15.33
CA THR A 89 -1.62 -20.65 -14.84
C THR A 89 -0.78 -19.40 -14.57
N ALA A 90 -0.97 -18.36 -15.37
CA ALA A 90 -0.45 -17.03 -15.06
C ALA A 90 -1.47 -16.30 -14.16
N GLY A 91 -1.06 -15.93 -12.95
CA GLY A 91 -1.89 -15.19 -12.01
C GLY A 91 -2.34 -13.82 -12.56
N GLY A 92 -3.47 -13.35 -12.05
CA GLY A 92 -3.99 -12.02 -12.33
C GLY A 92 -3.13 -10.90 -11.75
N ARG A 93 -3.33 -9.70 -12.29
CA ARG A 93 -2.65 -8.47 -11.87
C ARG A 93 -3.62 -7.30 -11.82
N LEU A 94 -3.48 -6.48 -10.80
CA LEU A 94 -4.20 -5.22 -10.62
C LEU A 94 -3.20 -4.11 -10.37
N LYS A 95 -3.16 -3.08 -11.22
CA LYS A 95 -2.24 -1.96 -11.06
C LYS A 95 -2.97 -0.67 -10.71
N ALA A 96 -2.40 0.06 -9.77
CA ALA A 96 -2.92 1.32 -9.27
C ALA A 96 -1.83 2.40 -9.22
N LEU A 97 -2.24 3.65 -9.46
CA LEU A 97 -1.47 4.84 -9.11
C LEU A 97 -2.05 5.37 -7.80
N VAL A 98 -1.22 5.41 -6.77
CA VAL A 98 -1.56 5.94 -5.45
C VAL A 98 -1.01 7.35 -5.35
N LYS A 99 -1.86 8.31 -5.01
CA LYS A 99 -1.45 9.70 -4.77
C LYS A 99 -1.74 10.06 -3.33
N VAL A 100 -0.77 10.64 -2.65
CA VAL A 100 -0.94 11.30 -1.36
C VAL A 100 -1.10 12.78 -1.65
N MET A 101 -2.23 13.34 -1.24
CA MET A 101 -2.66 14.69 -1.57
C MET A 101 -2.79 15.54 -0.31
N ASP A 102 -2.48 16.83 -0.40
CA ASP A 102 -2.83 17.85 0.59
C ASP A 102 -3.59 18.97 -0.14
N GLY A 103 -4.91 19.01 0.05
CA GLY A 103 -5.80 19.82 -0.77
C GLY A 103 -5.67 19.50 -2.26
N LYS A 104 -5.11 20.43 -3.06
CA LYS A 104 -4.87 20.24 -4.51
C LYS A 104 -3.44 19.83 -4.86
N LYS A 105 -2.54 19.76 -3.87
CA LYS A 105 -1.12 19.47 -4.07
C LYS A 105 -0.87 17.97 -3.97
N ILE A 106 -0.14 17.41 -4.93
CA ILE A 106 0.40 16.04 -4.82
C ILE A 106 1.64 16.13 -3.94
N LEU A 107 1.63 15.44 -2.79
CA LEU A 107 2.79 15.27 -1.93
C LEU A 107 3.66 14.11 -2.40
N ARG A 108 3.01 12.99 -2.78
CA ARG A 108 3.66 11.77 -3.28
C ARG A 108 2.77 11.07 -4.29
N ALA A 109 3.37 10.40 -5.26
CA ALA A 109 2.66 9.57 -6.22
C ALA A 109 3.48 8.32 -6.56
N GLU A 110 2.89 7.14 -6.41
CA GLU A 110 3.58 5.86 -6.56
C GLU A 110 2.72 4.81 -7.24
N PHE A 111 3.36 3.93 -7.98
CA PHE A 111 2.69 2.79 -8.60
C PHE A 111 2.68 1.60 -7.64
N ALA A 112 1.54 0.93 -7.54
CA ALA A 112 1.35 -0.32 -6.83
C ALA A 112 0.73 -1.38 -7.77
N GLU A 113 1.07 -2.64 -7.56
CA GLU A 113 0.64 -3.82 -8.31
C GLU A 113 0.24 -4.99 -7.37
N GLY A 114 -1.06 -5.18 -7.19
CA GLY A 114 -1.59 -6.40 -6.59
C GLY A 114 -1.51 -7.60 -7.53
N ARG A 115 -1.02 -8.73 -7.04
CA ARG A 115 -0.97 -10.02 -7.77
C ARG A 115 -1.80 -11.07 -7.05
N GLY A 116 -2.42 -11.97 -7.79
CA GLY A 116 -3.22 -13.01 -7.18
C GLY A 116 -3.87 -13.96 -8.17
N ASN A 117 -4.37 -15.10 -7.67
CA ASN A 117 -5.10 -16.07 -8.49
C ASN A 117 -6.61 -15.79 -8.51
N SER A 118 -7.09 -14.93 -7.61
CA SER A 118 -8.47 -14.44 -7.55
C SER A 118 -8.51 -12.91 -7.49
N ARG A 119 -9.72 -12.34 -7.63
CA ARG A 119 -9.94 -10.89 -7.46
C ARG A 119 -9.56 -10.46 -6.04
N GLU A 120 -9.96 -11.25 -5.07
CA GLU A 120 -9.76 -11.04 -3.64
C GLU A 120 -8.27 -11.06 -3.28
N ASP A 121 -7.51 -11.98 -3.87
CA ASP A 121 -6.06 -12.05 -3.71
C ASP A 121 -5.38 -10.79 -4.28
N MET A 122 -5.76 -10.40 -5.51
CA MET A 122 -5.23 -9.19 -6.14
C MET A 122 -5.51 -7.94 -5.30
N LEU A 123 -6.72 -7.79 -4.77
CA LEU A 123 -7.09 -6.67 -3.91
C LEU A 123 -6.33 -6.69 -2.58
N SER A 124 -6.13 -7.87 -1.99
CA SER A 124 -5.39 -8.03 -0.72
C SER A 124 -3.90 -7.73 -0.91
N SER A 125 -3.30 -8.24 -1.99
CA SER A 125 -1.93 -7.95 -2.37
C SER A 125 -1.72 -6.46 -2.65
N LEU A 126 -2.66 -5.83 -3.37
CA LEU A 126 -2.63 -4.40 -3.62
C LEU A 126 -2.69 -3.60 -2.30
N LEU A 127 -3.61 -3.93 -1.39
CA LEU A 127 -3.72 -3.27 -0.09
C LEU A 127 -2.41 -3.34 0.70
N GLN A 128 -1.79 -4.52 0.76
CA GLN A 128 -0.52 -4.72 1.46
C GLN A 128 0.57 -3.82 0.86
N GLU A 129 0.64 -3.78 -0.46
CA GLU A 129 1.63 -2.99 -1.17
C GLU A 129 1.44 -1.48 -0.98
N ILE A 130 0.18 -1.03 -0.92
CA ILE A 130 -0.16 0.36 -0.61
C ILE A 130 0.20 0.68 0.84
N LYS A 131 -0.13 -0.18 1.81
CA LYS A 131 0.26 0.00 3.22
C LYS A 131 1.78 0.16 3.36
N LEU A 132 2.57 -0.66 2.68
CA LEU A 132 4.05 -0.56 2.69
C LEU A 132 4.54 0.80 2.18
N ARG A 133 3.92 1.31 1.13
CA ARG A 133 4.25 2.61 0.52
C ARG A 133 3.80 3.81 1.34
N LEU A 134 2.79 3.67 2.19
CA LEU A 134 2.31 4.76 3.05
C LEU A 134 3.14 4.93 4.33
N VAL A 135 3.87 3.88 4.75
CA VAL A 135 4.71 3.90 5.96
C VAL A 135 6.15 4.38 5.68
N GLN A 136 6.59 4.29 4.42
CA GLN A 136 7.84 4.90 3.92
C GLN A 136 7.64 6.39 3.65
#